data_AF-A0A7Y2PJD5-F1
#
_entry.id   AF-A0A7Y2PJD5-F1
#
_cell.length_a   1.000
_cell.length_b   1.000
_cell.length_c   1.000
_cell.angle_alpha   90.00
_cell.angle_beta   90.00
_cell.angle_gamma   90.00
#
_symmetry.space_group_name_H-M   'P 1'
#
loop_
_entity.id
_entity.type
_entity.pdbx_description
1 polymer ?
#
loop_
_entity_poly.entity_id
_entity_poly.type
_entity_poly.pdbx_seq_one_letter_code
_entity_poly.pdbx_strand_id
1 'polypeptide(L)'
;MHIKLANPRGFCAGVDRAIEIVNRALEVFGPPIYVRHEVVHNKFVVEDLRSRGAIFVEELDQVPDDVILIFSAHGVSQAVRTEAAGRGLKVFDATCPLVTKVHIEVARYSRDGRECILIGHAGHPEVEGTMGQYDARNGGAIYL
;
A
#
# COMPACT_ATOMS: atom_id res chain seq x y z
N MET A 1 -12.26 -11.21 -38.97
CA MET A 1 -12.06 -10.33 -37.80
C MET A 1 -10.62 -10.52 -37.33
N HIS A 2 -9.82 -9.45 -37.28
CA HIS A 2 -8.44 -9.52 -36.77
C HIS A 2 -8.36 -8.90 -35.38
N ILE A 3 -8.06 -9.73 -34.37
CA ILE A 3 -7.80 -9.27 -33.00
C ILE A 3 -6.32 -8.94 -32.87
N LYS A 4 -5.99 -7.76 -32.36
CA LYS A 4 -4.61 -7.34 -32.06
C LYS A 4 -4.45 -7.23 -30.55
N LEU A 5 -3.32 -7.70 -30.03
CA LEU A 5 -2.98 -7.64 -28.61
C LEU A 5 -1.77 -6.74 -28.41
N ALA A 6 -1.86 -5.79 -27.49
CA ALA A 6 -0.77 -4.88 -27.15
C ALA A 6 0.35 -5.60 -26.38
N ASN A 7 1.59 -5.09 -26.49
CA ASN A 7 2.71 -5.48 -25.64
C ASN A 7 3.54 -4.23 -25.27
N PRO A 8 3.87 -3.99 -23.98
CA PRO A 8 3.51 -4.82 -22.83
C PRO A 8 2.01 -4.73 -22.46
N ARG A 9 1.49 -5.76 -21.77
CA ARG A 9 0.14 -5.79 -21.17
C ARG A 9 0.15 -6.69 -19.93
N GLY A 10 -0.71 -6.42 -18.94
CA GLY A 10 -0.84 -7.25 -17.74
C GLY A 10 0.00 -6.75 -16.57
N PHE A 11 0.61 -7.67 -15.82
CA PHE A 11 1.25 -7.38 -14.54
C PHE A 11 2.56 -6.60 -14.71
N CYS A 12 2.78 -5.66 -13.80
CA CYS A 12 4.07 -5.03 -13.58
C CYS A 12 4.79 -5.69 -12.39
N ALA A 13 6.08 -5.41 -12.24
CA ALA A 13 6.89 -5.99 -11.15
C ALA A 13 6.35 -5.67 -9.74
N GLY A 14 5.73 -4.49 -9.55
CA GLY A 14 5.15 -4.10 -8.27
C GLY A 14 3.92 -4.94 -7.91
N VAL A 15 3.04 -5.19 -8.90
CA VAL A 15 1.85 -6.04 -8.74
C VAL A 15 2.26 -7.48 -8.44
N ASP A 16 3.19 -8.03 -9.22
CA ASP A 16 3.67 -9.41 -9.07
C ASP A 16 4.26 -9.63 -7.67
N ARG A 17 5.15 -8.74 -7.24
CA ARG A 17 5.72 -8.75 -5.89
C ARG A 17 4.66 -8.69 -4.80
N ALA A 18 3.66 -7.81 -4.94
CA ALA A 18 2.68 -7.59 -3.88
C ALA A 18 1.74 -8.80 -3.70
N ILE A 19 1.30 -9.40 -4.81
CA ILE A 19 0.52 -10.66 -4.78
C ILE A 19 1.35 -11.77 -4.14
N GLU A 20 2.63 -11.88 -4.52
CA GLU A 20 3.50 -12.95 -4.02
C GLU A 20 3.80 -12.82 -2.51
N ILE A 21 3.89 -11.60 -1.98
CA ILE A 21 4.01 -11.39 -0.54
C ILE A 21 2.80 -11.95 0.22
N VAL A 22 1.58 -11.75 -0.29
CA VAL A 22 0.37 -12.30 0.35
C VAL A 22 0.33 -13.82 0.22
N ASN A 23 0.63 -14.36 -0.97
CA ASN A 23 0.72 -15.81 -1.20
C ASN A 23 1.69 -16.46 -0.21
N ARG A 24 2.91 -15.91 -0.11
CA ARG A 24 3.95 -16.47 0.72
C ARG A 24 3.62 -16.36 2.20
N ALA A 25 2.97 -15.27 2.62
CA ALA A 25 2.49 -15.14 4.00
C ALA A 25 1.44 -16.21 4.33
N LEU A 26 0.48 -16.46 3.43
CA LEU A 26 -0.52 -17.52 3.59
C LEU A 26 0.13 -18.91 3.66
N GLU A 27 1.15 -19.17 2.83
CA GLU A 27 1.88 -20.45 2.83
C GLU A 27 2.70 -20.69 4.10
N VAL A 28 3.40 -19.67 4.58
CA VAL A 28 4.37 -19.79 5.68
C VAL A 28 3.69 -19.72 7.04
N PHE A 29 2.70 -18.83 7.19
CA PHE A 29 2.05 -18.56 8.49
C PHE A 29 0.65 -19.16 8.60
N GLY A 30 0.05 -19.58 7.48
CA GLY A 30 -1.35 -20.00 7.43
C GLY A 30 -2.33 -18.82 7.51
N PRO A 31 -3.62 -19.05 7.22
CA PRO A 31 -4.66 -18.04 7.40
C PRO A 31 -5.05 -17.88 8.89
N PRO A 32 -5.59 -16.72 9.29
CA PRO A 32 -5.87 -15.55 8.46
C PRO A 32 -4.65 -14.64 8.28
N ILE A 33 -4.54 -14.03 7.09
CA ILE A 33 -3.58 -12.94 6.81
C ILE A 33 -4.37 -11.66 6.53
N TYR A 34 -4.12 -10.61 7.28
CA TYR A 34 -4.80 -9.33 7.10
C TYR A 34 -4.06 -8.46 6.08
N VAL A 35 -4.80 -7.80 5.20
CA VAL A 35 -4.25 -6.88 4.20
C VAL A 35 -5.00 -5.55 4.29
N ARG A 36 -4.27 -4.44 4.48
CA ARG A 36 -4.86 -3.10 4.50
C ARG A 36 -5.09 -2.61 3.07
N HIS A 37 -6.36 -2.37 2.75
CA HIS A 37 -6.93 -2.21 1.42
C HIS A 37 -6.70 -3.44 0.52
N GLU A 38 -7.38 -3.47 -0.64
CA GLU A 38 -7.07 -4.45 -1.68
C GLU A 38 -5.57 -4.39 -2.05
N VAL A 39 -4.92 -5.56 -2.11
CA VAL A 39 -3.47 -5.64 -2.39
C VAL A 39 -3.12 -5.01 -3.74
N VAL A 40 -4.02 -5.18 -4.71
CA VAL A 40 -4.08 -4.55 -6.03
C VAL A 40 -5.54 -4.39 -6.43
N HIS A 41 -5.87 -3.38 -7.24
CA HIS A 41 -7.24 -3.14 -7.73
C HIS A 41 -7.66 -4.11 -8.84
N ASN A 42 -7.72 -5.41 -8.54
CA ASN A 42 -8.19 -6.45 -9.44
C ASN A 42 -9.07 -7.46 -8.70
N LYS A 43 -10.38 -7.44 -9.00
CA LYS A 43 -11.37 -8.29 -8.34
C LYS A 43 -11.04 -9.78 -8.39
N PHE A 44 -10.54 -10.29 -9.52
CA PHE A 44 -10.21 -11.72 -9.65
C PHE A 44 -9.08 -12.10 -8.68
N VAL A 45 -8.03 -11.28 -8.60
CA VAL A 45 -6.91 -11.50 -7.67
C VAL A 45 -7.37 -11.41 -6.21
N VAL A 46 -8.17 -10.40 -5.88
CA VAL A 46 -8.67 -10.18 -4.51
C VAL A 46 -9.55 -11.35 -4.06
N GLU A 47 -10.47 -11.82 -4.91
CA GLU A 47 -11.35 -12.96 -4.57
C GLU A 47 -10.58 -14.28 -4.45
N ASP A 48 -9.56 -14.52 -5.29
CA ASP A 48 -8.68 -15.70 -5.14
C ASP A 48 -7.98 -15.70 -3.78
N LEU A 49 -7.36 -14.57 -3.40
CA LEU A 49 -6.69 -14.43 -2.11
C LEU A 49 -7.66 -14.55 -0.94
N ARG A 50 -8.88 -13.97 -1.03
CA ARG A 50 -9.93 -14.14 -0.02
C ARG A 50 -10.30 -15.60 0.17
N SER A 51 -10.49 -16.34 -0.92
CA SER A 51 -10.85 -17.77 -0.88
C SER A 51 -9.78 -18.63 -0.18
N ARG A 52 -8.53 -18.14 -0.14
CA ARG A 52 -7.39 -18.79 0.51
C ARG A 52 -7.13 -18.30 1.94
N GLY A 53 -7.94 -17.35 2.43
CA GLY A 53 -7.91 -16.88 3.82
C GLY A 53 -7.21 -15.52 4.03
N ALA A 54 -7.00 -14.73 2.98
CA ALA A 54 -6.67 -13.32 3.14
C ALA A 54 -7.92 -12.51 3.54
N ILE A 55 -7.78 -11.62 4.51
CA ILE A 55 -8.84 -10.73 4.99
C ILE A 55 -8.44 -9.29 4.65
N PHE A 56 -9.20 -8.66 3.76
CA PHE A 56 -8.98 -7.28 3.37
C PHE A 56 -9.78 -6.35 4.27
N VAL A 57 -9.11 -5.35 4.85
CA VAL A 57 -9.69 -4.35 5.77
C VAL A 57 -9.37 -2.95 5.28
N GLU A 58 -10.19 -1.97 5.66
CA GLU A 58 -9.92 -0.57 5.34
C GLU A 58 -9.02 0.06 6.40
N GLU A 59 -9.32 -0.19 7.67
CA GLU A 59 -8.63 0.41 8.81
C GLU A 59 -7.98 -0.60 9.74
N LEU A 60 -7.00 -0.12 10.51
CA LEU A 60 -6.20 -0.97 11.37
C LEU A 60 -7.00 -1.50 12.56
N ASP A 61 -7.97 -0.75 13.09
CA ASP A 61 -8.83 -1.20 14.21
C ASP A 61 -9.61 -2.49 13.92
N GLN A 62 -9.75 -2.86 12.65
CA GLN A 62 -10.36 -4.11 12.18
C GLN A 62 -9.39 -5.32 12.24
N VAL A 63 -8.11 -5.08 12.49
CA VAL A 63 -7.04 -6.09 12.56
C VAL A 63 -6.84 -6.49 14.03
N PRO A 64 -6.84 -7.79 14.40
CA PRO A 64 -6.44 -8.23 15.74
C PRO A 64 -4.94 -8.03 16.02
N ASP A 65 -4.50 -7.99 17.28
CA ASP A 65 -3.09 -7.65 17.60
C ASP A 65 -2.06 -8.74 17.22
N ASP A 66 -2.43 -10.03 17.34
CA ASP A 66 -1.49 -11.15 17.19
C ASP A 66 -1.41 -11.74 15.76
N VAL A 67 -1.90 -11.03 14.75
CA VAL A 67 -1.93 -11.51 13.35
C VAL A 67 -0.86 -10.85 12.48
N ILE A 68 -0.64 -11.42 11.30
CA ILE A 68 0.17 -10.80 10.25
C ILE A 68 -0.67 -9.77 9.50
N LEU A 69 -0.13 -8.57 9.36
CA LEU A 69 -0.68 -7.49 8.55
C LEU A 69 0.19 -7.23 7.32
N ILE A 70 -0.43 -6.98 6.17
CA ILE A 70 0.25 -6.60 4.93
C ILE A 70 -0.28 -5.24 4.47
N PHE A 71 0.61 -4.29 4.19
CA PHE A 71 0.22 -3.06 3.47
C PHE A 71 0.18 -3.31 1.96
N SER A 72 -0.86 -2.82 1.28
CA SER A 72 -1.02 -3.00 -0.17
C SER A 72 0.07 -2.34 -1.03
N ALA A 73 0.08 -2.64 -2.33
CA ALA A 73 1.06 -2.11 -3.28
C ALA A 73 1.05 -0.58 -3.41
N HIS A 74 -0.09 0.05 -3.10
CA HIS A 74 -0.33 1.49 -3.19
C HIS A 74 0.35 2.29 -2.08
N GLY A 75 0.82 1.62 -1.02
CA GLY A 75 1.45 2.27 0.12
C GLY A 75 0.46 2.87 1.12
N VAL A 76 1.03 3.37 2.23
CA VAL A 76 0.31 3.90 3.38
C VAL A 76 1.02 5.14 3.94
N SER A 77 0.26 5.98 4.64
CA SER A 77 0.75 7.19 5.30
C SER A 77 1.68 6.88 6.49
N GLN A 78 2.43 7.88 6.96
CA GLN A 78 3.24 7.73 8.18
C GLN A 78 2.39 7.51 9.44
N ALA A 79 1.17 8.05 9.47
CA ALA A 79 0.23 7.84 10.57
C ALA A 79 -0.14 6.36 10.70
N VAL A 80 -0.53 5.71 9.59
CA VAL A 80 -0.87 4.27 9.56
C VAL A 80 0.33 3.40 9.96
N ARG A 81 1.54 3.75 9.49
CA ARG A 81 2.77 3.03 9.90
C ARG A 81 3.03 3.15 11.39
N THR A 82 2.87 4.35 11.94
CA THR A 82 3.09 4.63 13.36
C THR A 82 2.06 3.91 14.23
N GLU A 83 0.79 3.87 13.79
CA GLU A 83 -0.27 3.15 14.48
C GLU A 83 -0.01 1.63 14.52
N ALA A 84 0.32 1.03 13.37
CA ALA A 84 0.65 -0.40 13.33
C ALA A 84 1.84 -0.75 14.22
N ALA A 85 2.88 0.10 14.24
CA ALA A 85 4.03 -0.06 15.12
C ALA A 85 3.67 0.13 16.61
N GLY A 86 2.85 1.13 16.93
CA GLY A 86 2.37 1.39 18.30
C GLY A 86 1.53 0.25 18.87
N ARG A 87 0.84 -0.48 18.01
CA ARG A 87 0.10 -1.70 18.35
C ARG A 87 0.95 -2.98 18.36
N GLY A 88 2.22 -2.91 17.96
CA GLY A 88 3.10 -4.07 17.90
C GLY A 88 2.73 -5.09 16.82
N LEU A 89 1.98 -4.69 15.78
CA LEU A 89 1.56 -5.59 14.71
C LEU A 89 2.78 -6.10 13.92
N LYS A 90 2.70 -7.37 13.48
CA LYS A 90 3.70 -7.97 12.61
C LYS A 90 3.40 -7.61 11.15
N VAL A 91 4.15 -6.66 10.60
CA VAL A 91 3.86 -6.07 9.30
C VAL A 91 4.81 -6.54 8.19
N PHE A 92 4.26 -6.95 7.05
CA PHE A 92 4.98 -6.99 5.78
C PHE A 92 4.54 -5.83 4.89
N ASP A 93 5.50 -5.13 4.29
CA ASP A 93 5.20 -4.00 3.42
C ASP A 93 5.29 -4.39 1.94
N ALA A 94 4.11 -4.53 1.30
CA ALA A 94 4.02 -4.84 -0.12
C ALA A 94 4.02 -3.59 -1.01
N THR A 95 4.20 -2.38 -0.45
CA THR A 95 4.30 -1.12 -1.22
C THR A 95 5.26 -1.30 -2.38
N CYS A 96 4.84 -0.88 -3.57
CA CYS A 96 5.70 -0.91 -4.75
C CYS A 96 6.93 -0.01 -4.52
N PRO A 97 8.17 -0.47 -4.80
CA PRO A 97 9.37 0.36 -4.61
C PRO A 97 9.33 1.69 -5.37
N LEU A 98 8.59 1.77 -6.47
CA LEU A 98 8.39 3.02 -7.22
C LEU A 98 7.48 4.01 -6.48
N VAL A 99 6.49 3.52 -5.73
CA VAL A 99 5.67 4.35 -4.82
C VAL A 99 6.51 4.81 -3.64
N THR A 100 7.29 3.90 -3.03
CA THR A 100 8.22 4.25 -1.94
C THR A 100 9.21 5.34 -2.36
N LYS A 101 9.68 5.33 -3.62
CA LYS A 101 10.54 6.41 -4.14
C LYS A 101 9.85 7.77 -4.07
N VAL A 102 8.58 7.88 -4.45
CA VAL A 102 7.81 9.13 -4.36
C VAL A 102 7.64 9.53 -2.89
N HIS A 103 7.33 8.59 -2.01
CA HIS A 103 7.22 8.83 -0.56
C HIS A 103 8.51 9.42 0.02
N ILE A 104 9.68 8.91 -0.38
CA ILE A 104 10.99 9.39 0.08
C ILE A 104 11.22 10.85 -0.32
N GLU A 105 10.88 11.25 -1.54
CA GLU A 105 11.03 12.63 -2.00
C GLU A 105 10.07 13.58 -1.27
N VAL A 106 8.80 13.19 -1.07
CA VAL A 106 7.84 13.99 -0.30
C VAL A 106 8.31 14.19 1.14
N ALA A 107 8.76 13.12 1.80
CA ALA A 107 9.28 13.20 3.16
C ALA A 107 10.55 14.07 3.24
N ARG A 108 11.38 14.07 2.19
CA ARG A 108 12.56 14.96 2.11
C ARG A 108 12.15 16.42 2.00
N TYR A 109 11.23 16.77 1.11
CA TYR A 109 10.79 18.16 0.97
C TYR A 109 10.08 18.69 2.21
N SER A 110 9.29 17.84 2.89
CA SER A 110 8.72 18.15 4.20
C SER A 110 9.80 18.46 5.25
N ARG A 111 10.89 17.69 5.31
CA ARG A 111 12.02 17.99 6.21
C ARG A 111 12.70 19.31 5.88
N ASP A 112 12.78 19.66 4.59
CA ASP A 112 13.37 20.91 4.11
C ASP A 112 12.42 22.12 4.24
N GLY A 113 11.20 21.94 4.75
CA GLY A 113 10.19 22.99 4.89
C GLY A 113 9.66 23.52 3.54
N ARG A 114 9.76 22.72 2.48
CA ARG A 114 9.43 23.11 1.10
C ARG A 114 8.05 22.63 0.70
N GLU A 115 7.30 23.51 0.05
CA GLU A 115 6.00 23.15 -0.51
C GLU A 115 6.10 22.06 -1.59
N CYS A 116 5.11 21.19 -1.63
CA CYS A 116 4.97 20.10 -2.59
C CYS A 116 3.62 20.18 -3.30
N ILE A 117 3.60 19.90 -4.61
CA ILE A 117 2.36 19.67 -5.35
C ILE A 117 2.37 18.23 -5.83
N LEU A 118 1.41 17.44 -5.37
CA LEU A 118 1.18 16.08 -5.83
C LEU A 118 0.12 16.11 -6.93
N ILE A 119 0.42 15.55 -8.10
CA ILE A 119 -0.58 15.41 -9.15
C ILE A 119 -1.21 14.02 -9.00
N GLY A 120 -2.50 13.96 -8.67
CA GLY A 120 -3.19 12.71 -8.46
C GLY A 120 -4.71 12.87 -8.38
N HIS A 121 -5.40 11.78 -8.08
CA HIS A 121 -6.84 11.76 -7.87
C HIS A 121 -7.17 11.69 -6.39
N ALA A 122 -7.95 12.65 -5.88
CA ALA A 122 -8.39 12.68 -4.49
C ALA A 122 -9.11 11.37 -4.11
N GLY A 123 -8.79 10.85 -2.92
CA GLY A 123 -9.34 9.58 -2.42
C GLY A 123 -8.68 8.32 -2.97
N HIS A 124 -7.71 8.40 -3.90
CA HIS A 124 -6.97 7.21 -4.31
C HIS A 124 -5.97 6.79 -3.21
N PRO A 125 -5.88 5.50 -2.82
CA PRO A 125 -5.01 5.06 -1.72
C PRO A 125 -3.54 5.48 -1.85
N GLU A 126 -3.00 5.46 -3.06
CA GLU A 126 -1.62 5.92 -3.34
C GLU A 126 -1.43 7.43 -3.09
N VAL A 127 -2.47 8.22 -3.39
CA VAL A 127 -2.47 9.67 -3.14
C VAL A 127 -2.53 9.93 -1.65
N GLU A 128 -3.45 9.29 -0.92
CA GLU A 128 -3.54 9.41 0.54
C GLU A 128 -2.24 8.96 1.24
N GLY A 129 -1.66 7.85 0.77
CA GLY A 129 -0.37 7.34 1.22
C GLY A 129 0.76 8.34 1.01
N THR A 130 0.82 8.96 -0.17
CA THR A 130 1.87 9.92 -0.55
C THR A 130 1.70 11.27 0.18
N MET A 131 0.48 11.81 0.23
CA MET A 131 0.16 13.03 0.98
C MET A 131 0.51 12.87 2.46
N GLY A 132 0.19 11.70 3.02
CA GLY A 132 0.49 11.35 4.41
C GLY A 132 1.97 11.10 4.74
N GLN A 133 2.89 11.35 3.79
CA GLN A 133 4.33 11.44 4.07
C GLN A 133 4.78 12.85 4.44
N TYR A 134 3.96 13.87 4.14
CA TYR A 134 4.31 15.25 4.38
C TYR A 134 3.93 15.67 5.81
N ASP A 135 4.89 16.22 6.53
CA ASP A 135 4.73 16.79 7.86
C ASP A 135 5.04 18.31 7.81
N ALA A 136 4.06 19.12 8.19
CA ALA A 136 4.14 20.58 8.12
C ALA A 136 4.88 21.23 9.30
N ARG A 137 5.39 20.45 10.27
CA ARG A 137 6.07 20.99 11.47
C ARG A 137 7.30 21.85 11.17
N ASN A 138 7.97 21.63 10.03
CA ASN A 138 9.14 22.42 9.60
C ASN A 138 8.77 23.56 8.63
N GLY A 139 7.48 23.83 8.42
CA GLY A 139 6.99 24.78 7.41
C GLY A 139 6.65 24.11 6.06
N GLY A 140 6.11 24.92 5.15
CA GLY A 140 5.56 24.46 3.87
C GLY A 140 4.28 23.62 4.01
N ALA A 141 3.74 23.20 2.88
CA ALA A 141 2.55 22.36 2.80
C ALA A 141 2.61 21.47 1.55
N ILE A 142 1.79 20.42 1.54
CA ILE A 142 1.54 19.63 0.34
C ILE A 142 0.14 19.91 -0.18
N TYR A 143 0.02 20.04 -1.50
CA TYR A 143 -1.21 20.30 -2.21
C TYR A 143 -1.50 19.17 -3.19
N LEU A 144 -2.79 18.94 -3.47
CA LEU A 144 -3.28 18.01 -4.47
C LEU A 144 -3.95 18.76 -5.63
#